data_AF-A0A1Q9C3A7-F1
#
_entry.id   AF-A0A1Q9C3A7-F1
#
_cell.length_a   1.000
_cell.length_b   1.000
_cell.length_c   1.000
_cell.angle_alpha   90.00
_cell.angle_beta   90.00
_cell.angle_gamma   90.00
#
_symmetry.space_group_name_H-M   'P 1'
#
loop_
_entity.id
_entity.type
_entity.pdbx_description
1 polymer ?
#
loop_
_entity_poly.entity_id
_entity_poly.type
_entity_poly.pdbx_seq_one_letter_code
_entity_poly.pdbx_strand_id
1 'polypeptide(L)'
;MVGSGQFTKRLDSFFAELQDWCKATGHYLNMVRLTKDLLGIDTGADFPVVLADCDSEIEGVLFAIYDGLVAINTFMRKVYALPLWVKPADALELASQGLLFMRQFNAAARLCLAAGKPRFKFMPKFHLWSHLVHYLRRSAESHIDSLNIIAFSCQLDEDFIGRIAAQSRNVSIRTVHQRTVQRYLMNFALRW
;
A
#
# COMPACT_ATOMS: atom_id res chain seq x y z
N MET A 1 10.11 24.54 12.17
CA MET A 1 8.72 24.22 11.82
C MET A 1 8.58 24.28 10.31
N VAL A 2 8.44 23.14 9.65
CA VAL A 2 8.23 23.07 8.21
C VAL A 2 6.71 23.05 8.00
N GLY A 3 6.16 24.04 7.30
CA GLY A 3 4.72 24.18 7.13
C GLY A 3 4.09 22.98 6.41
N SER A 4 2.89 22.60 6.84
CA SER A 4 2.07 21.43 6.42
C SER A 4 1.77 21.32 4.91
N GLY A 5 2.26 22.24 4.07
CA GLY A 5 2.18 22.21 2.61
C GLY A 5 3.47 21.86 1.86
N GLN A 6 4.62 21.74 2.53
CA GLN A 6 5.88 21.42 1.85
C GLN A 6 6.01 19.93 1.51
N PHE A 7 5.42 19.04 2.32
CA PHE A 7 5.50 17.58 2.10
C PHE A 7 4.78 17.15 0.83
N THR A 8 3.53 17.57 0.64
CA THR A 8 2.73 17.23 -0.55
C THR A 8 3.41 17.72 -1.83
N LYS A 9 3.89 18.97 -1.84
CA LYS A 9 4.60 19.53 -3.00
C LYS A 9 5.87 18.75 -3.36
N ARG A 10 6.57 18.20 -2.37
CA ARG A 10 7.80 17.41 -2.57
C ARG A 10 7.50 15.97 -3.00
N LEU A 11 6.48 15.34 -2.45
CA LEU A 11 6.00 14.06 -2.97
C LEU A 11 5.60 14.21 -4.44
N ASP A 12 4.87 15.28 -4.75
CA ASP A 12 4.44 15.57 -6.12
C ASP A 12 5.63 15.75 -7.08
N SER A 13 6.73 16.38 -6.65
CA SER A 13 7.93 16.50 -7.50
C SER A 13 8.62 15.16 -7.74
N PHE A 14 8.79 14.32 -6.72
CA PHE A 14 9.35 12.97 -6.91
C PHE A 14 8.47 12.08 -7.77
N PHE A 15 7.15 12.19 -7.62
CA PHE A 15 6.22 11.48 -8.49
C PHE A 15 6.31 11.98 -9.92
N ALA A 16 6.45 13.29 -10.15
CA ALA A 16 6.65 13.85 -11.48
C ALA A 16 7.95 13.33 -12.10
N GLU A 17 9.05 13.30 -11.36
CA GLU A 17 10.34 12.75 -11.81
C GLU A 17 10.23 11.27 -12.19
N LEU A 18 9.59 10.45 -11.35
CA LEU A 18 9.37 9.03 -11.66
C LEU A 18 8.49 8.85 -12.90
N GLN A 19 7.43 9.65 -13.04
CA GLN A 19 6.55 9.62 -14.22
C GLN A 19 7.28 10.02 -15.49
N ASP A 20 8.10 11.07 -15.43
CA ASP A 20 8.85 11.56 -16.58
C ASP A 20 9.96 10.58 -16.97
N TRP A 21 10.63 9.97 -15.99
CA TRP A 21 11.55 8.87 -16.24
C TRP A 21 10.85 7.65 -16.88
N CYS A 22 9.67 7.26 -16.40
CA CYS A 22 8.89 6.17 -16.99
C CYS A 22 8.53 6.47 -18.46
N LYS A 23 8.10 7.70 -18.77
CA LYS A 23 7.83 8.13 -20.15
C LYS A 23 9.09 8.08 -21.02
N ALA A 24 10.23 8.55 -20.50
CA ALA A 24 11.50 8.59 -21.23
C ALA A 24 12.05 7.18 -21.52
N THR A 25 11.82 6.22 -20.64
CA THR A 25 12.31 4.83 -20.75
C THR A 25 11.30 3.86 -21.38
N GLY A 26 10.08 4.33 -21.69
CA GLY A 26 9.02 3.49 -22.24
C GLY A 26 8.34 2.57 -21.22
N HIS A 27 8.53 2.82 -19.93
CA HIS A 27 7.86 2.11 -18.85
C HIS A 27 6.47 2.69 -18.56
N TYR A 28 5.51 1.83 -18.22
CA TYR A 28 4.16 2.24 -17.85
C TYR A 28 3.97 2.14 -16.33
N LEU A 29 3.55 3.25 -15.72
CA LEU A 29 3.31 3.35 -14.29
C LEU A 29 1.81 3.29 -14.00
N ASN A 30 1.32 2.13 -13.56
CA ASN A 30 -0.06 1.95 -13.13
C ASN A 30 -0.22 2.36 -11.65
N MET A 31 -0.18 3.65 -11.38
CA MET A 31 -0.47 4.21 -10.05
C MET A 31 -1.51 5.32 -10.14
N VAL A 32 -2.63 5.16 -9.44
CA VAL A 32 -3.61 6.21 -9.27
C VAL A 32 -3.16 7.09 -8.11
N ARG A 33 -3.02 8.39 -8.35
CA ARG A 33 -2.76 9.36 -7.27
C ARG A 33 -3.94 9.32 -6.31
N LEU A 34 -3.72 8.79 -5.11
CA LEU A 34 -4.69 8.87 -4.02
C LEU A 34 -4.67 10.31 -3.50
N THR A 35 -5.53 11.16 -4.04
CA THR A 35 -5.72 12.52 -3.54
C THR A 35 -6.42 12.49 -2.19
N LYS A 36 -6.29 13.56 -1.40
CA LYS A 36 -7.02 13.69 -0.12
C LYS A 36 -8.52 13.49 -0.31
N ASP A 37 -9.03 13.98 -1.44
CA ASP A 37 -10.43 13.85 -1.87
C ASP A 37 -10.83 12.39 -2.14
N LEU A 38 -9.89 11.58 -2.66
CA LEU A 38 -10.07 10.14 -2.90
C LEU A 38 -9.92 9.30 -1.61
N LEU A 39 -9.20 9.81 -0.60
CA LEU A 39 -8.91 9.09 0.64
C LEU A 39 -9.86 9.45 1.80
N GLY A 40 -10.55 10.59 1.76
CA GLY A 40 -11.48 11.01 2.81
C GLY A 40 -10.82 11.29 4.18
N ILE A 41 -9.50 11.52 4.21
CA ILE A 41 -8.71 11.72 5.42
C ILE A 41 -8.22 13.17 5.48
N ASP A 42 -8.62 13.90 6.53
CA ASP A 42 -8.36 15.33 6.68
C ASP A 42 -7.12 15.65 7.56
N THR A 43 -6.48 14.64 8.16
CA THR A 43 -5.36 14.88 9.10
C THR A 43 -4.22 13.87 8.92
N GLY A 44 -2.98 14.37 8.92
CA GLY A 44 -1.76 13.55 8.91
C GLY A 44 -0.59 14.34 9.48
N ALA A 45 0.00 13.80 10.55
CA ALA A 45 1.04 14.41 11.38
C ALA A 45 2.36 14.70 10.64
N ASP A 46 3.05 15.76 11.09
CA ASP A 46 4.36 16.19 10.62
C ASP A 46 5.45 15.17 10.98
N PHE A 47 5.88 14.37 10.01
CA PHE A 47 7.10 13.59 10.11
C PHE A 47 8.23 14.33 9.40
N PRO A 48 9.29 14.77 10.11
CA PRO A 48 10.44 15.38 9.47
C PRO A 48 11.25 14.29 8.77
N VAL A 49 11.14 14.21 7.44
CA VAL A 49 12.07 13.48 6.59
C VAL A 49 12.77 14.52 5.71
N VAL A 50 14.08 14.66 5.90
CA VAL A 50 14.93 15.53 5.08
C VAL A 50 15.18 14.81 3.75
N LEU A 51 14.65 15.36 2.66
CA LEU A 51 14.93 14.91 1.30
C LEU A 51 15.32 16.15 0.49
N ALA A 52 16.61 16.27 0.15
CA ALA A 52 17.19 17.33 -0.67
C ALA A 52 17.70 16.78 -2.01
N ASP A 53 17.53 17.61 -3.03
CA ASP A 53 18.11 17.69 -4.40
C ASP A 53 18.37 16.43 -5.22
N CYS A 54 17.85 16.50 -6.45
CA CYS A 54 17.83 15.44 -7.45
C CYS A 54 19.00 15.59 -8.43
N ASP A 55 20.04 14.79 -8.20
CA ASP A 55 21.17 14.61 -9.13
C ASP A 55 20.90 13.45 -10.10
N SER A 56 21.63 13.41 -11.21
CA SER A 56 21.61 12.35 -12.22
C SER A 56 21.98 10.95 -11.70
N GLU A 57 22.46 10.82 -10.45
CA GLU A 57 22.78 9.55 -9.76
C GLU A 57 21.53 8.77 -9.28
N ILE A 58 20.32 9.27 -9.56
CA ILE A 58 19.06 8.74 -9.02
C ILE A 58 18.45 7.61 -9.87
N GLU A 59 18.96 7.37 -11.07
CA GLU A 59 18.38 6.36 -11.99
C GLU A 59 18.29 4.96 -11.36
N GLY A 60 19.35 4.48 -10.72
CA GLY A 60 19.35 3.18 -10.03
C GLY A 60 18.36 3.12 -8.85
N VAL A 61 18.12 4.26 -8.18
CA VAL A 61 17.13 4.35 -7.11
C VAL A 61 15.71 4.30 -7.69
N LEU A 62 15.47 4.98 -8.82
CA LEU A 62 14.16 4.99 -9.49
C LEU A 62 13.82 3.61 -10.06
N PHE A 63 14.78 2.91 -10.66
CA PHE A 63 14.60 1.52 -11.10
C PHE A 63 14.16 0.62 -9.93
N ALA A 64 14.88 0.68 -8.81
CA ALA A 64 14.54 -0.11 -7.63
C ALA A 64 13.16 0.27 -7.07
N ILE A 65 12.82 1.57 -7.03
CA ILE A 65 11.48 2.01 -6.62
C ILE A 65 10.41 1.44 -7.57
N TYR A 66 10.61 1.55 -8.89
CA TYR A 66 9.67 1.09 -9.90
C TYR A 66 9.41 -0.41 -9.79
N ASP A 67 10.47 -1.23 -9.77
CA ASP A 67 10.34 -2.69 -9.65
C ASP A 67 9.66 -3.08 -8.33
N GLY A 68 10.00 -2.39 -7.24
CA GLY A 68 9.33 -2.58 -5.96
C GLY A 68 7.83 -2.28 -6.04
N LEU A 69 7.45 -1.17 -6.69
CA LEU A 69 6.06 -0.77 -6.88
C LEU A 69 5.27 -1.77 -7.76
N VAL A 70 5.87 -2.26 -8.84
CA VAL A 70 5.25 -3.29 -9.69
C VAL A 70 5.02 -4.58 -8.89
N ALA A 71 6.02 -5.01 -8.12
CA ALA A 71 5.94 -6.21 -7.30
C ALA A 71 4.85 -6.10 -6.23
N ILE A 72 4.82 -5.01 -5.47
CA ILE A 72 3.81 -4.82 -4.42
C ILE A 72 2.41 -4.64 -5.01
N ASN A 73 2.25 -3.98 -6.16
CA ASN A 73 0.95 -3.85 -6.82
C ASN A 73 0.42 -5.21 -7.29
N THR A 74 1.28 -6.03 -7.89
CA THR A 74 0.94 -7.40 -8.28
C THR A 74 0.52 -8.23 -7.06
N PHE A 75 1.31 -8.13 -5.99
CA PHE A 75 1.00 -8.78 -4.71
C PHE A 75 -0.37 -8.36 -4.17
N MET A 76 -0.62 -7.06 -4.03
CA MET A 76 -1.88 -6.55 -3.45
C MET A 76 -3.09 -6.95 -4.30
N ARG A 77 -3.02 -6.83 -5.63
CA ARG A 77 -4.10 -7.26 -6.54
C ARG A 77 -4.44 -8.74 -6.33
N LYS A 78 -3.41 -9.58 -6.23
CA LYS A 78 -3.58 -11.02 -6.06
C LYS A 78 -4.13 -11.36 -4.67
N VAL A 79 -3.66 -10.71 -3.60
CA VAL A 79 -4.20 -10.87 -2.24
C VAL A 79 -5.71 -10.57 -2.17
N TYR A 80 -6.17 -9.49 -2.81
CA TYR A 80 -7.61 -9.15 -2.83
C TYR A 80 -8.45 -10.04 -3.75
N ALA A 81 -7.84 -10.65 -4.76
CA ALA A 81 -8.56 -11.52 -5.71
C ALA A 81 -8.66 -12.99 -5.24
N LEU A 82 -7.76 -13.41 -4.35
CA LEU A 82 -7.70 -14.80 -3.87
C LEU A 82 -8.70 -15.07 -2.73
N PRO A 83 -9.23 -16.30 -2.64
CA PRO A 83 -10.10 -16.70 -1.55
C PRO A 83 -9.34 -16.79 -0.22
N LEU A 84 -10.08 -17.08 0.86
CA LEU A 84 -9.51 -17.24 2.20
C LEU A 84 -8.41 -18.32 2.27
N TRP A 85 -8.60 -19.43 1.55
CA TRP A 85 -7.63 -20.53 1.46
C TRP A 85 -6.84 -20.42 0.16
N VAL A 86 -5.57 -20.06 0.28
CA VAL A 86 -4.66 -19.83 -0.85
C VAL A 86 -3.88 -21.10 -1.15
N LYS A 87 -3.96 -21.55 -2.40
CA LYS A 87 -3.26 -22.74 -2.89
C LYS A 87 -1.73 -22.53 -2.88
N PRO A 88 -0.92 -23.60 -2.77
CA PRO A 88 0.55 -23.50 -2.72
C PRO A 88 1.17 -22.73 -3.88
N ALA A 89 0.68 -22.92 -5.10
CA ALA A 89 1.19 -22.21 -6.28
C ALA A 89 0.99 -20.69 -6.17
N ASP A 90 -0.21 -20.26 -5.75
CA ASP A 90 -0.54 -18.85 -5.56
C ASP A 90 0.22 -18.25 -4.37
N ALA A 91 0.37 -19.01 -3.29
CA ALA A 91 1.14 -18.61 -2.11
C ALA A 91 2.63 -18.42 -2.44
N LEU A 92 3.22 -19.28 -3.29
CA LEU A 92 4.60 -19.14 -3.75
C LEU A 92 4.78 -17.88 -4.61
N GLU A 93 3.83 -17.60 -5.51
CA GLU A 93 3.86 -16.39 -6.33
C GLU A 93 3.75 -15.13 -5.47
N LEU A 94 2.78 -15.09 -4.54
CA LEU A 94 2.67 -14.00 -3.57
C LEU A 94 3.96 -13.82 -2.78
N ALA A 95 4.54 -14.90 -2.24
CA ALA A 95 5.79 -14.83 -1.52
C ALA A 95 6.94 -14.29 -2.40
N SER A 96 6.99 -14.68 -3.66
CA SER A 96 8.01 -14.22 -4.62
C SER A 96 7.90 -12.71 -4.88
N GLN A 97 6.69 -12.20 -5.10
CA GLN A 97 6.43 -10.76 -5.27
C GLN A 97 6.73 -9.97 -3.98
N GLY A 98 6.36 -10.51 -2.81
CA GLY A 98 6.63 -9.87 -1.53
C GLY A 98 8.12 -9.81 -1.18
N LEU A 99 8.89 -10.87 -1.52
CA LEU A 99 10.35 -10.88 -1.42
C LEU A 99 11.00 -9.91 -2.41
N LEU A 100 10.50 -9.83 -3.66
CA LEU A 100 10.99 -8.90 -4.67
C LEU A 100 10.83 -7.45 -4.20
N PHE A 101 9.65 -7.08 -3.68
CA PHE A 101 9.43 -5.77 -3.09
C PHE A 101 10.44 -5.44 -1.99
N MET A 102 10.69 -6.36 -1.05
CA MET A 102 11.68 -6.13 0.01
C MET A 102 13.11 -5.93 -0.53
N ARG A 103 13.51 -6.74 -1.51
CA ARG A 103 14.84 -6.63 -2.13
C ARG A 103 15.01 -5.28 -2.80
N GLN A 104 14.00 -4.85 -3.53
CA GLN A 104 14.02 -3.58 -4.26
C GLN A 104 13.97 -2.36 -3.32
N PHE A 105 13.15 -2.41 -2.27
CA PHE A 105 13.17 -1.40 -1.22
C PHE A 105 14.54 -1.31 -0.54
N ASN A 106 15.17 -2.46 -0.26
CA ASN A 106 16.52 -2.50 0.31
C ASN A 106 17.58 -1.95 -0.65
N ALA A 107 17.50 -2.29 -1.94
CA ALA A 107 18.39 -1.76 -2.97
C ALA A 107 18.30 -0.23 -3.06
N ALA A 108 17.08 0.32 -3.13
CA ALA A 108 16.86 1.77 -3.15
C ALA A 108 17.42 2.45 -1.88
N ALA A 109 17.18 1.85 -0.71
CA ALA A 109 17.70 2.35 0.56
C ALA A 109 19.23 2.32 0.63
N ARG A 110 19.87 1.25 0.15
CA ARG A 110 21.33 1.11 0.12
C ARG A 110 21.99 2.11 -0.82
N LEU A 111 21.42 2.30 -2.01
CA LEU A 111 21.91 3.30 -2.98
C LEU A 111 21.84 4.71 -2.42
N CYS A 112 20.72 5.07 -1.78
CA CYS A 112 20.58 6.37 -1.14
C CYS A 112 21.53 6.55 0.05
N LEU A 113 21.71 5.51 0.88
CA LEU A 113 22.67 5.56 1.99
C LEU A 113 24.10 5.72 1.50
N ALA A 114 24.49 5.02 0.43
CA ALA A 114 25.82 5.13 -0.18
C ALA A 114 26.08 6.54 -0.73
N ALA A 115 25.04 7.20 -1.24
CA ALA A 115 25.10 8.61 -1.66
C ALA A 115 25.04 9.62 -0.50
N GLY A 116 25.05 9.17 0.76
CA GLY A 116 24.93 10.03 1.94
C GLY A 116 23.56 10.69 2.09
N LYS A 117 22.53 10.19 1.39
CA LYS A 117 21.17 10.74 1.37
C LYS A 117 20.23 9.80 2.15
N PRO A 118 19.84 10.11 3.41
CA PRO A 118 19.03 9.22 4.24
C PRO A 118 17.54 9.23 3.85
N ARG A 119 17.21 8.74 2.65
CA ARG A 119 15.86 8.86 2.06
C ARG A 119 14.87 7.81 2.52
N PHE A 120 15.35 6.66 3.00
CA PHE A 120 14.52 5.50 3.32
C PHE A 120 14.56 5.20 4.81
N LYS A 121 13.37 5.05 5.41
CA LYS A 121 13.22 4.66 6.81
C LYS A 121 12.74 3.22 6.91
N PHE A 122 13.56 2.35 7.49
CA PHE A 122 13.14 0.99 7.86
C PHE A 122 12.28 1.04 9.12
N MET A 123 10.98 0.95 8.93
CA MET A 123 10.02 0.85 10.04
C MET A 123 9.90 -0.61 10.50
N PRO A 124 9.57 -0.87 11.79
CA PRO A 124 9.27 -2.22 12.29
C PRO A 124 8.19 -2.95 11.48
N LYS A 125 7.34 -2.22 10.74
CA LYS A 125 6.36 -2.80 9.81
C LYS A 125 7.00 -3.68 8.72
N PHE A 126 8.25 -3.44 8.33
CA PHE A 126 8.99 -4.33 7.42
C PHE A 126 9.32 -5.69 8.04
N HIS A 127 9.49 -5.75 9.36
CA HIS A 127 9.68 -7.01 10.06
C HIS A 127 8.39 -7.85 10.03
N LEU A 128 7.24 -7.23 10.34
CA LEU A 128 5.95 -7.90 10.19
C LEU A 128 5.71 -8.37 8.75
N TRP A 129 6.01 -7.51 7.77
CA TRP A 129 5.95 -7.88 6.36
C TRP A 129 6.79 -9.11 6.03
N SER A 130 8.02 -9.19 6.55
CA SER A 130 8.89 -10.34 6.32
C SER A 130 8.31 -11.64 6.89
N HIS A 131 7.62 -11.58 8.05
CA HIS A 131 6.92 -12.73 8.61
C HIS A 131 5.75 -13.19 7.75
N LEU A 132 4.94 -12.25 7.24
CA LEU A 132 3.81 -12.58 6.37
C LEU A 132 4.28 -13.26 5.07
N VAL A 133 5.33 -12.74 4.45
CA VAL A 133 5.93 -13.31 3.24
C VAL A 133 6.54 -14.68 3.52
N HIS A 134 7.23 -14.85 4.65
CA HIS A 134 7.81 -16.13 5.05
C HIS A 134 6.74 -17.18 5.35
N TYR A 135 5.63 -16.78 5.98
CA TYR A 135 4.47 -17.65 6.24
C TYR A 135 3.90 -18.24 4.94
N LEU A 136 3.64 -17.39 3.94
CA LEU A 136 3.15 -17.83 2.62
C LEU A 136 4.15 -18.78 1.95
N ARG A 137 5.44 -18.41 1.95
CA ARG A 137 6.51 -19.22 1.36
C ARG A 137 6.61 -20.61 2.00
N ARG A 138 6.64 -20.67 3.33
CA ARG A 138 6.77 -21.91 4.08
C ARG A 138 5.59 -22.85 3.84
N SER A 139 4.39 -22.29 3.75
CA SER A 139 3.17 -23.05 3.46
C SER A 139 3.21 -23.63 2.05
N ALA A 140 3.65 -22.82 1.08
CA ALA A 140 3.84 -23.26 -0.30
C ALA A 140 4.92 -24.34 -0.45
N GLU A 141 6.09 -24.16 0.17
CA GLU A 141 7.19 -25.15 0.18
C GLU A 141 6.74 -26.48 0.82
N SER A 142 5.86 -26.40 1.82
CA SER A 142 5.26 -27.57 2.47
C SER A 142 4.08 -28.18 1.72
N HIS A 143 3.69 -27.60 0.57
CA HIS A 143 2.53 -28.01 -0.23
C HIS A 143 1.19 -28.00 0.54
N ILE A 144 1.03 -27.03 1.44
CA ILE A 144 -0.17 -26.85 2.26
C ILE A 144 -0.84 -25.53 1.89
N ASP A 145 -2.18 -25.54 1.82
CA ASP A 145 -2.98 -24.33 1.65
C ASP A 145 -2.74 -23.36 2.82
N SER A 146 -2.39 -22.12 2.51
CA SER A 146 -2.21 -21.07 3.52
C SER A 146 -3.47 -20.23 3.67
N LEU A 147 -3.67 -19.64 4.85
CA LEU A 147 -4.64 -18.55 4.98
C LEU A 147 -4.15 -17.34 4.17
N ASN A 148 -5.07 -16.69 3.48
CA ASN A 148 -4.80 -15.42 2.84
C ASN A 148 -4.39 -14.41 3.92
N ILE A 149 -3.25 -13.75 3.71
CA ILE A 149 -2.68 -12.82 4.70
C ILE A 149 -3.62 -11.66 5.04
N ILE A 150 -4.58 -11.33 4.16
CA ILE A 150 -5.60 -10.31 4.45
C ILE A 150 -6.50 -10.71 5.63
N ALA A 151 -6.61 -12.00 5.94
CA ALA A 151 -7.35 -12.48 7.11
C ALA A 151 -6.74 -12.00 8.44
N PHE A 152 -5.46 -11.61 8.45
CA PHE A 152 -4.81 -11.01 9.61
C PHE A 152 -4.90 -9.47 9.63
N SER A 153 -5.54 -8.87 8.63
CA SER A 153 -5.63 -7.42 8.49
C SER A 153 -6.91 -6.90 9.13
N CYS A 154 -6.79 -5.91 10.02
CA CYS A 154 -7.93 -5.15 10.51
C CYS A 154 -8.52 -4.22 9.45
N GLN A 155 -7.85 -4.01 8.31
CA GLN A 155 -8.28 -3.04 7.30
C GLN A 155 -9.69 -3.35 6.75
N LEU A 156 -10.03 -4.63 6.57
CA LEU A 156 -11.37 -5.02 6.10
C LEU A 156 -12.45 -4.67 7.12
N ASP A 157 -12.18 -4.93 8.40
CA ASP A 157 -13.10 -4.61 9.50
C ASP A 157 -13.23 -3.09 9.68
N GLU A 158 -12.12 -2.35 9.59
CA GLU A 158 -12.10 -0.89 9.67
C GLU A 158 -12.87 -0.24 8.53
N ASP A 159 -12.70 -0.70 7.28
CA ASP A 159 -13.47 -0.19 6.14
C ASP A 159 -14.96 -0.51 6.30
N PHE A 160 -15.29 -1.73 6.74
CA PHE A 160 -16.66 -2.11 7.02
C PHE A 160 -17.31 -1.20 8.08
N ILE A 161 -16.70 -1.10 9.27
CA ILE A 161 -17.22 -0.28 10.36
C ILE A 161 -17.24 1.21 9.97
N GLY A 162 -16.22 1.69 9.26
CA GLY A 162 -16.14 3.08 8.79
C GLY A 162 -17.30 3.44 7.87
N ARG A 163 -17.67 2.55 6.94
CA ARG A 163 -18.83 2.75 6.05
C ARG A 163 -20.14 2.78 6.83
N ILE A 164 -20.33 1.87 7.78
CA ILE A 164 -21.54 1.84 8.62
C ILE A 164 -21.62 3.09 9.51
N ALA A 165 -20.50 3.52 10.10
CA ALA A 165 -20.42 4.73 10.90
C ALA A 165 -20.64 6.01 10.08
N ALA A 166 -20.27 6.03 8.80
CA ALA A 166 -20.62 7.12 7.89
C ALA A 166 -22.12 7.12 7.58
N GLN A 167 -22.73 5.96 7.38
CA GLN A 167 -24.18 5.86 7.14
C GLN A 167 -25.00 6.30 8.37
N SER A 168 -24.57 5.95 9.58
CA SER A 168 -25.27 6.29 10.82
C SER A 168 -25.30 7.80 11.10
N ARG A 169 -24.28 8.54 10.65
CA ARG A 169 -24.23 10.01 10.76
C ARG A 169 -25.21 10.73 9.82
N ASN A 170 -25.73 10.04 8.80
CA ASN A 170 -26.64 10.60 7.80
C ASN A 170 -28.12 10.25 8.06
N VAL A 171 -28.46 9.78 9.25
CA VAL A 171 -29.83 9.45 9.65
C VAL A 171 -30.23 10.21 10.92
N SER A 172 -31.53 10.42 11.11
CA SER A 172 -32.03 11.11 12.30
C SER A 172 -31.67 10.32 13.57
N ILE A 173 -31.16 11.03 14.58
CA ILE A 173 -30.74 10.46 15.88
C ILE A 173 -31.85 9.61 16.55
N ARG A 174 -33.12 9.99 16.39
CA ARG A 174 -34.27 9.26 16.96
C ARG A 174 -34.47 7.87 16.35
N THR A 175 -33.96 7.65 15.14
CA THR A 175 -34.16 6.40 14.37
C THR A 175 -32.83 5.80 13.92
N VAL A 176 -31.71 6.24 14.52
CA VAL A 176 -30.35 5.94 14.04
C VAL A 176 -30.12 4.44 13.90
N HIS A 177 -30.47 3.65 14.90
CA HIS A 177 -30.27 2.20 14.88
C HIS A 177 -31.07 1.55 13.75
N GLN A 178 -32.39 1.81 13.69
CA GLN A 178 -33.27 1.20 12.69
C GLN A 178 -32.90 1.64 11.26
N ARG A 179 -32.66 2.93 11.03
CA ARG A 179 -32.35 3.47 9.70
C ARG A 179 -30.95 3.07 9.22
N THR A 180 -29.98 2.94 10.12
CA THR A 180 -28.63 2.44 9.76
C THR A 180 -28.71 0.99 9.29
N VAL A 181 -29.40 0.12 10.05
CA VAL A 181 -29.57 -1.29 9.67
C VAL A 181 -30.36 -1.42 8.36
N GLN A 182 -31.46 -0.68 8.20
CA GLN A 182 -32.23 -0.67 6.95
C GLN A 182 -31.38 -0.26 5.74
N ARG A 183 -30.60 0.83 5.87
CA ARG A 183 -29.72 1.29 4.78
C ARG A 183 -28.60 0.29 4.50
N TYR A 184 -28.04 -0.34 5.51
CA TYR A 184 -27.06 -1.41 5.32
C TYR A 184 -27.66 -2.57 4.54
N LEU A 185 -28.81 -3.10 4.97
CA LEU A 185 -29.49 -4.23 4.31
C LEU A 185 -29.90 -3.90 2.87
N MET A 186 -30.37 -2.68 2.61
CA MET A 186 -30.66 -2.23 1.24
C MET A 186 -29.40 -2.18 0.37
N ASN A 187 -28.29 -1.63 0.89
CA ASN A 187 -27.02 -1.61 0.15
C ASN A 187 -26.48 -3.02 -0.10
N PHE A 188 -26.67 -3.92 0.85
CA PHE A 188 -26.28 -5.31 0.73
C PHE A 188 -27.08 -6.00 -0.38
N ALA A 189 -28.42 -5.90 -0.35
CA ALA A 189 -29.29 -6.50 -1.36
C ALA A 189 -29.08 -5.97 -2.78
N LEU A 190 -28.58 -4.74 -2.94
CA LEU A 190 -28.26 -4.16 -4.25
C LEU A 190 -26.91 -4.61 -4.82
N ARG A 191 -26.01 -5.14 -3.99
CA ARG A 191 -24.61 -5.42 -4.35
C ARG A 191 -24.23 -6.91 -4.26
N TRP A 192 -25.13 -7.73 -3.71
CA TRP A 192 -24.99 -9.18 -3.59
C TRP A 192 -25.69 -9.87 -4.77
#